data_AF-A0A349DTA1-F1
#
_entry.id   AF-A0A349DTA1-F1
#
_cell.length_a   1.000
_cell.length_b   1.000
_cell.length_c   1.000
_cell.angle_alpha   90.00
_cell.angle_beta   90.00
_cell.angle_gamma   90.00
#
_symmetry.space_group_name_H-M   'P 1'
#
loop_
_entity.id
_entity.type
_entity.pdbx_description
1 polymer ?
#
loop_
_entity_poly.entity_id
_entity_poly.type
_entity_poly.pdbx_seq_one_letter_code
_entity_poly.pdbx_strand_id
1 'polypeptide(L)'
;MSLEEKHPVLFQFFAGYFPEADLDGLTDAEVVADFKQKNPQKVIQETQTALAKISKEETVLQAIADEANRYFEAIDAAWDWVQMIRTELEK
;
A
#
# COMPACT_ATOMS: atom_id res chain seq x y z
N MET A 1 17.35 -4.19 1.65
CA MET A 1 16.97 -2.77 1.65
C MET A 1 15.49 -2.74 1.87
N SER A 2 15.07 -2.17 2.98
CA SER A 2 13.67 -2.20 3.41
C SER A 2 12.83 -1.21 2.61
N LEU A 3 11.50 -1.41 2.60
CA LEU A 3 10.57 -0.48 1.95
C LEU A 3 10.73 0.94 2.53
N GLU A 4 10.97 1.04 3.84
CA GLU A 4 11.25 2.28 4.58
C GLU A 4 12.40 3.10 3.96
N GLU A 5 13.52 2.45 3.61
CA GLU A 5 14.72 3.14 3.12
C GLU A 5 14.56 3.66 1.68
N LYS A 6 13.84 2.92 0.83
CA LYS A 6 13.66 3.26 -0.60
C LYS A 6 12.41 4.10 -0.86
N HIS A 7 11.36 3.86 -0.08
CA HIS A 7 10.02 4.39 -0.28
C HIS A 7 9.36 4.68 1.08
N PRO A 8 9.85 5.67 1.85
CA PRO A 8 9.36 5.95 3.20
C PRO A 8 7.85 6.28 3.24
N VAL A 9 7.34 6.89 2.17
CA VAL A 9 5.90 7.19 2.03
C VAL A 9 5.07 5.91 1.85
N LEU A 10 5.59 4.92 1.10
CA LEU A 10 4.91 3.64 0.96
C LEU A 10 4.94 2.84 2.25
N PHE A 11 6.06 2.86 2.97
CA PHE A 11 6.15 2.28 4.30
C PHE A 11 5.10 2.87 5.24
N GLN A 12 5.03 4.20 5.36
CA GLN A 12 4.02 4.86 6.21
C GLN A 12 2.59 4.54 5.81
N PHE A 13 2.32 4.40 4.51
CA PHE A 13 1.01 4.05 4.01
C PHE A 13 0.65 2.58 4.31
N PHE A 14 1.51 1.63 3.95
CA PHE A 14 1.23 0.21 4.14
C PHE A 14 1.26 -0.20 5.61
N ALA A 15 2.30 0.15 6.36
CA ALA A 15 2.42 -0.17 7.78
C ALA A 15 1.48 0.63 8.69
N GLY A 16 1.07 1.83 8.25
CA GLY A 16 0.20 2.69 9.04
C GLY A 16 -1.29 2.37 8.90
N TYR A 17 -1.76 1.93 7.73
CA TYR A 17 -3.20 1.86 7.44
C TYR A 17 -3.74 0.44 7.25
N PHE A 18 -2.94 -0.50 6.75
CA PHE A 18 -3.42 -1.85 6.43
C PHE A 18 -3.42 -2.82 7.61
N PRO A 19 -2.41 -2.83 8.51
CA PRO A 19 -2.45 -3.65 9.71
C PRO A 19 -3.67 -3.35 10.61
N GLU A 20 -4.11 -2.10 10.64
CA GLU A 20 -5.29 -1.66 11.40
C GLU A 20 -6.61 -2.07 10.72
N ALA A 21 -6.62 -2.28 9.40
CA ALA A 21 -7.81 -2.62 8.64
C ALA A 21 -8.51 -3.90 9.12
N ASP A 22 -7.73 -4.90 9.56
CA ASP A 22 -8.25 -6.15 10.12
C ASP A 22 -8.91 -5.93 11.50
N LEU A 23 -8.43 -4.95 12.26
CA LEU A 23 -8.99 -4.57 13.57
C LEU A 23 -10.26 -3.73 13.44
N ASP A 24 -10.30 -2.83 12.46
CA ASP A 24 -11.46 -1.97 12.17
C ASP A 24 -12.51 -2.62 11.25
N GLY A 25 -12.21 -3.81 10.71
CA GLY A 25 -13.09 -4.53 9.78
C GLY A 25 -13.27 -3.83 8.43
N LEU A 26 -12.30 -3.01 8.04
CA LEU A 26 -12.33 -2.24 6.80
C LEU A 26 -11.85 -3.09 5.62
N THR A 27 -12.51 -2.91 4.48
CA THR A 27 -11.99 -3.44 3.21
C THR A 27 -10.80 -2.63 2.72
N ASP A 28 -9.94 -3.21 1.88
CA ASP A 28 -8.77 -2.52 1.33
C ASP A 28 -9.14 -1.18 0.64
N ALA A 29 -10.30 -1.12 -0.03
CA ALA A 29 -10.80 0.10 -0.65
C ALA A 29 -11.24 1.16 0.38
N GLU A 30 -11.83 0.74 1.49
CA GLU A 30 -12.20 1.63 2.59
C GLU A 30 -10.96 2.18 3.32
N VAL A 31 -9.91 1.36 3.48
CA VAL A 31 -8.62 1.81 3.99
C VAL A 31 -8.03 2.91 3.09
N VAL A 32 -8.09 2.73 1.77
CA VAL A 32 -7.64 3.77 0.84
C VAL A 32 -8.52 5.01 0.92
N ALA A 33 -9.83 4.87 1.06
CA ALA A 33 -10.75 6.00 1.23
C ALA A 33 -10.46 6.78 2.53
N ASP A 34 -10.23 6.07 3.63
CA ASP A 34 -9.87 6.64 4.93
C ASP A 34 -8.51 7.36 4.87
N PHE A 35 -7.51 6.75 4.23
CA PHE A 35 -6.23 7.40 3.95
C PHE A 35 -6.41 8.71 3.18
N LYS A 36 -7.24 8.72 2.12
CA LYS A 36 -7.52 9.94 1.35
C LYS A 36 -8.23 11.01 2.17
N GLN A 37 -9.05 10.63 3.15
CA GLN A 37 -9.75 11.58 4.03
C GLN A 37 -8.85 12.15 5.13
N LYS A 38 -7.94 11.32 5.69
CA LYS A 38 -7.07 11.71 6.81
C LYS A 38 -5.81 12.46 6.39
N ASN A 39 -5.41 12.36 5.12
CA ASN A 39 -4.16 12.92 4.63
C ASN A 39 -4.37 14.08 3.66
N PRO A 40 -3.46 15.07 3.66
CA PRO A 40 -3.52 16.16 2.69
C PRO A 40 -3.23 15.64 1.27
N GLN A 41 -3.79 16.32 0.26
CA GLN A 41 -3.63 15.99 -1.16
C GLN A 41 -2.18 15.74 -1.57
N LYS A 42 -1.23 16.50 -0.98
CA LYS A 42 0.20 16.35 -1.26
C LYS A 42 0.71 14.94 -0.90
N VAL A 43 0.35 14.43 0.29
CA VAL A 43 0.75 13.10 0.74
C VAL A 43 0.13 12.03 -0.15
N ILE A 44 -1.14 12.20 -0.53
CA ILE A 44 -1.83 11.29 -1.46
C ILE A 44 -1.09 11.20 -2.81
N GLN A 45 -0.70 12.36 -3.37
CA GLN A 45 0.06 12.42 -4.63
C GLN A 45 1.46 11.82 -4.52
N GLU A 46 2.14 12.02 -3.38
CA GLU A 46 3.45 11.41 -3.11
C GLU A 46 3.33 9.89 -3.03
N THR A 47 2.32 9.37 -2.33
CA THR A 47 2.02 7.92 -2.27
C THR A 47 1.71 7.36 -3.66
N GLN A 48 0.82 8.00 -4.42
CA GLN A 48 0.50 7.59 -5.80
C GLN A 48 1.76 7.55 -6.68
N THR A 49 2.58 8.59 -6.63
CA THR A 49 3.81 8.68 -7.43
C THR A 49 4.82 7.61 -7.03
N ALA A 50 4.93 7.30 -5.74
CA ALA A 50 5.78 6.24 -5.25
C ALA A 50 5.26 4.85 -5.68
N LEU A 51 3.95 4.61 -5.58
CA LEU A 51 3.30 3.36 -5.98
C LEU A 51 3.43 3.10 -7.48
N ALA A 52 3.33 4.15 -8.31
CA ALA A 52 3.51 4.06 -9.76
C ALA A 52 4.95 3.66 -10.18
N LYS A 53 5.94 3.84 -9.29
CA LYS A 53 7.34 3.46 -9.52
C LYS A 53 7.65 2.02 -9.07
N ILE A 54 6.70 1.35 -8.41
CA ILE A 54 6.90 -0.03 -7.95
C ILE A 54 6.86 -0.98 -9.14
N SER A 55 7.88 -1.82 -9.21
CA SER A 55 8.02 -2.91 -10.17
C SER A 55 7.35 -4.18 -9.62
N LYS A 56 6.97 -5.09 -10.52
CA LYS A 56 6.52 -6.44 -10.17
C LYS A 56 7.71 -7.34 -9.78
N GLU A 57 8.50 -6.87 -8.82
CA GLU A 57 9.64 -7.60 -8.26
C GLU A 57 9.22 -8.26 -6.96
N GLU A 58 9.49 -9.57 -6.83
CA GLU A 58 9.13 -10.38 -5.66
C GLU A 58 9.60 -9.75 -4.35
N THR A 59 10.84 -9.27 -4.29
CA THR A 59 11.40 -8.67 -3.07
C THR A 59 10.68 -7.39 -2.64
N VAL A 60 10.21 -6.59 -3.60
CA VAL A 60 9.48 -5.35 -3.32
C VAL A 60 8.06 -5.66 -2.87
N LEU A 61 7.40 -6.60 -3.54
CA LEU A 61 6.03 -7.01 -3.21
C LEU A 61 5.97 -7.74 -1.87
N GLN A 62 6.96 -8.56 -1.56
CA GLN A 62 7.08 -9.20 -0.25
C GLN A 62 7.31 -8.18 0.85
N ALA A 63 8.13 -7.16 0.62
CA ALA A 63 8.31 -6.07 1.59
C ALA A 63 6.99 -5.33 1.83
N ILE A 64 6.27 -4.94 0.77
CA ILE A 64 4.95 -4.31 0.88
C ILE A 64 3.96 -5.18 1.67
N ALA A 65 3.94 -6.48 1.40
CA ALA A 65 3.08 -7.43 2.08
C ALA A 65 3.40 -7.54 3.59
N ASP A 66 4.68 -7.59 3.93
CA ASP A 66 5.16 -7.63 5.32
C ASP A 66 4.76 -6.35 6.08
N GLU A 67 4.98 -5.18 5.48
CA GLU A 67 4.58 -3.89 6.07
C GLU A 67 3.06 -3.81 6.25
N ALA A 68 2.29 -4.29 5.28
CA ALA A 68 0.83 -4.31 5.35
C ALA A 68 0.28 -5.40 6.29
N ASN A 69 1.14 -6.20 6.92
CA ASN A 69 0.77 -7.38 7.70
C ASN A 69 -0.19 -8.32 6.94
N ARG A 70 0.10 -8.55 5.65
CA ARG A 70 -0.76 -9.31 4.74
C ARG A 70 -0.01 -10.46 4.10
N TYR A 71 -0.59 -11.65 4.18
CA TYR A 71 -0.04 -12.84 3.52
C TYR A 71 -0.63 -13.01 2.11
N PHE A 72 0.23 -13.33 1.14
CA PHE A 72 -0.16 -13.70 -0.22
C PHE A 72 0.44 -15.06 -0.58
N GLU A 73 -0.37 -15.93 -1.18
CA GLU A 73 0.08 -17.25 -1.64
C GLU A 73 0.96 -17.17 -2.90
N ALA A 74 0.81 -16.11 -3.70
CA ALA A 74 1.55 -15.91 -4.94
C ALA A 74 1.92 -14.43 -5.16
N ILE A 75 3.05 -14.20 -5.82
CA ILE A 75 3.51 -12.86 -6.18
C ILE A 75 2.54 -12.16 -7.13
N ASP A 76 1.86 -12.91 -8.01
CA ASP A 76 0.78 -12.37 -8.83
C ASP A 76 -0.36 -11.81 -7.98
N ALA A 77 -0.77 -12.51 -6.91
CA ALA A 77 -1.82 -12.02 -6.02
C ALA A 77 -1.41 -10.75 -5.28
N ALA A 78 -0.15 -10.68 -4.81
CA ALA A 78 0.39 -9.45 -4.22
C ALA A 78 0.42 -8.30 -5.23
N TRP A 79 0.77 -8.58 -6.48
CA TRP A 79 0.79 -7.59 -7.56
C TRP A 79 -0.62 -7.08 -7.90
N ASP A 80 -1.58 -7.97 -8.08
CA ASP A 80 -2.98 -7.61 -8.33
C ASP A 80 -3.55 -6.74 -7.21
N TRP A 81 -3.24 -7.07 -5.96
CA TRP A 81 -3.64 -6.25 -4.81
C TRP A 81 -3.00 -4.85 -4.83
N VAL A 82 -1.70 -4.74 -5.13
CA VAL A 82 -1.04 -3.43 -5.31
C VAL A 82 -1.66 -2.63 -6.46
N GLN A 83 -2.04 -3.28 -7.57
CA GLN A 83 -2.73 -2.61 -8.69
C GLN A 83 -4.14 -2.14 -8.30
N MET A 84 -4.86 -2.92 -7.50
CA MET A 84 -6.16 -2.52 -6.97
C MET A 84 -6.01 -1.26 -6.08
N ILE A 85 -5.08 -1.26 -5.14
CA ILE A 85 -4.80 -0.11 -4.27
C ILE A 85 -4.43 1.14 -5.09
N ARG A 86 -3.59 0.96 -6.12
CA ARG A 86 -3.24 2.03 -7.05
C ARG A 86 -4.49 2.62 -7.70
N THR A 87 -5.37 1.76 -8.18
CA THR A 87 -6.62 2.17 -8.82
C THR A 87 -7.53 2.90 -7.84
N GLU A 88 -7.67 2.42 -6.60
CA GLU A 88 -8.46 3.10 -5.56
C GLU A 88 -7.88 4.47 -5.16
N LEU A 89 -6.55 4.61 -5.18
CA LEU A 89 -5.89 5.89 -4.93
C LEU A 89 -6.15 6.89 -6.06
N GLU A 90 -6.25 6.44 -7.31
CA GLU A 90 -6.47 7.29 -8.49
C GLU A 90 -7.93 7.73 -8.67
N LYS A 91 -8.89 7.07 -8.01
CA LYS A 91 -10.31 7.45 -7.96
C LYS A 91 -10.56 8.69 -7.11
#